data_AF-A0A2A8S6Z0-F1
#
_entry.id   AF-A0A2A8S6Z0-F1
#
_cell.length_a   1.000
_cell.length_b   1.000
_cell.length_c   1.000
_cell.angle_alpha   90.00
_cell.angle_beta   90.00
_cell.angle_gamma   90.00
#
_symmetry.space_group_name_H-M   'P 1'
#
loop_
_entity.id
_entity.type
_entity.pdbx_description
1 polymer ?
#
loop_
_entity_poly.entity_id
_entity_poly.type
_entity_poly.pdbx_seq_one_letter_code
_entity_poly.pdbx_strand_id
1 'polypeptide(L)'
;MTTENQTNYKTLQIWIKKGHRMYSYFQKSCQNAKNMYNTTNFYIRQVYTSLTQDKELQPLQREVLDTIDKNIGKMNDTQLLAYQKKLEKEKLKPKEKQKEVKCNLFSEPTTENPYVDYNFLDALFKVIVQNDYRALP
;
A
#
# COMPACT_ATOMS: atom_id res chain seq x y z
N MET A 1 5.90 -30.67 38.97
CA MET A 1 5.44 -29.28 38.80
C MET A 1 6.29 -28.65 37.73
N THR A 2 5.75 -28.44 36.53
CA THR A 2 6.46 -27.81 35.40
C THR A 2 6.31 -26.29 35.52
N THR A 3 7.40 -25.59 35.79
CA THR A 3 7.45 -24.12 35.77
C THR A 3 7.29 -23.63 34.33
N GLU A 4 6.12 -23.08 34.02
CA GLU A 4 5.89 -22.32 32.79
C GLU A 4 6.80 -21.08 32.79
N ASN A 5 7.70 -21.00 31.79
CA ASN A 5 8.49 -19.79 31.54
C ASN A 5 7.55 -18.69 31.02
N GLN A 6 6.95 -17.92 31.93
CA GLN A 6 6.21 -16.71 31.60
C GLN A 6 7.19 -15.65 31.07
N THR A 7 7.32 -15.57 29.75
CA THR A 7 8.01 -14.46 29.08
C THR A 7 7.21 -13.17 29.29
N ASN A 8 7.56 -12.42 30.33
CA ASN A 8 7.00 -11.10 30.56
C ASN A 8 7.60 -10.11 29.55
N TYR A 9 6.81 -9.75 28.54
CA TYR A 9 7.19 -8.70 27.59
C TYR A 9 7.29 -7.36 28.33
N LYS A 10 8.45 -6.70 28.21
CA LYS A 10 8.67 -5.34 28.73
C LYS A 10 8.73 -4.37 27.57
N THR A 11 7.85 -3.36 27.58
CA THR A 11 7.90 -2.25 26.63
C THR A 11 8.80 -1.15 27.20
N LEU A 12 9.75 -0.68 26.39
CA LEU A 12 10.63 0.43 26.73
C LEU A 12 10.35 1.60 25.80
N GLN A 13 10.26 2.80 26.35
CA GLN A 13 10.16 4.04 25.58
C GLN A 13 11.51 4.76 25.61
N ILE A 14 12.13 4.95 24.45
CA ILE A 14 13.41 5.63 24.33
C ILE A 14 13.22 6.93 23.57
N TRP A 15 13.66 8.04 24.18
CA TRP A 15 13.57 9.37 23.58
C TRP A 15 14.80 9.64 22.73
N ILE A 16 14.61 9.72 21.41
CA ILE A 16 15.69 9.97 20.47
C ILE A 16 15.89 11.49 20.30
N LYS A 17 16.89 12.05 20.99
CA LYS A 17 17.24 13.48 20.94
C LYS A 17 18.26 13.78 19.84
N LYS A 18 18.35 15.06 19.45
CA LYS A 18 19.41 15.59 18.57
C LYS A 18 20.77 15.26 19.21
N GLY A 19 21.61 14.50 18.50
CA GLY A 19 22.90 13.97 19.00
C GLY A 19 22.95 12.45 19.14
N HIS A 20 21.79 11.77 19.19
CA HIS A 20 21.76 10.31 19.13
C HIS A 20 22.10 9.80 17.73
N ARG A 21 22.88 8.71 17.60
CA ARG A 21 23.34 8.18 16.29
C ARG A 21 22.20 7.86 15.30
N MET A 22 21.03 7.46 15.82
CA MET A 22 19.84 7.14 15.01
C MET A 22 18.95 8.35 14.73
N TYR A 23 19.27 9.54 15.26
CA TYR A 23 18.39 10.71 15.13
C TYR A 23 18.13 11.06 13.66
N SER A 24 19.19 11.11 12.84
CA SER A 24 19.08 11.41 11.41
C SER A 24 18.23 10.38 10.65
N TYR A 25 18.43 9.10 10.95
CA TYR A 25 17.63 8.01 10.39
C TYR A 25 16.14 8.21 10.69
N PHE A 26 15.77 8.34 11.96
CA PHE A 26 14.36 8.50 12.34
C PHE A 26 13.77 9.82 11.84
N GLN A 27 14.54 10.91 11.83
CA GLN A 27 14.11 12.17 11.25
C GLN A 27 13.77 12.01 9.76
N LYS A 28 14.61 11.30 9.00
CA LYS A 28 14.38 11.01 7.58
C LYS A 28 13.17 10.11 7.39
N SER A 29 13.02 9.05 8.19
CA SER A 29 11.83 8.18 8.15
C SER A 29 10.54 8.95 8.43
N CYS A 30 10.52 9.82 9.45
CA CYS A 30 9.36 10.67 9.75
C CYS A 30 9.03 11.61 8.58
N GLN A 31 10.04 12.18 7.92
CA GLN A 31 9.84 13.03 6.75
C GLN A 31 9.25 12.24 5.58
N ASN A 32 9.81 11.07 5.26
CA ASN A 32 9.31 10.20 4.19
C ASN A 32 7.87 9.76 4.48
N ALA A 33 7.53 9.43 5.73
CA ALA A 33 6.17 9.08 6.13
C ALA A 33 5.19 10.24 5.92
N LYS A 34 5.60 11.48 6.25
CA LYS A 34 4.80 12.69 5.98
C LYS A 34 4.63 12.92 4.48
N ASN A 35 5.67 12.71 3.69
CA ASN A 35 5.60 12.80 2.22
C ASN A 35 4.61 11.77 1.67
N MET A 36 4.65 10.53 2.17
CA MET A 36 3.70 9.49 1.78
C MET A 36 2.27 9.86 2.14
N TYR A 37 2.02 10.35 3.35
CA TYR A 37 0.70 10.83 3.74
C TYR A 37 0.16 11.91 2.78
N ASN A 38 1.00 12.88 2.42
CA ASN A 38 0.62 13.93 1.48
C ASN A 38 0.41 13.39 0.07
N THR A 39 1.27 12.49 -0.40
CA THR A 39 1.18 11.86 -1.73
C THR A 39 -0.09 11.03 -1.85
N THR A 40 -0.40 10.20 -0.87
CA THR A 40 -1.64 9.41 -0.82
C THR A 40 -2.86 10.31 -0.89
N ASN A 41 -2.93 11.34 -0.05
CA ASN A 41 -4.04 12.30 -0.08
C ASN A 41 -4.13 13.06 -1.40
N PHE A 42 -2.99 13.38 -2.01
CA PHE A 42 -2.95 14.01 -3.32
C PHE A 42 -3.60 13.08 -4.37
N TYR A 43 -3.17 11.82 -4.46
CA TYR A 43 -3.76 10.85 -5.40
C TYR A 43 -5.26 10.67 -5.18
N ILE A 44 -5.70 10.47 -3.94
CA ILE A 44 -7.13 10.33 -3.61
C ILE A 44 -7.91 11.54 -4.13
N ARG A 45 -7.45 12.76 -3.87
CA ARG A 45 -8.13 13.98 -4.32
C ARG A 45 -8.08 14.15 -5.83
N GLN A 46 -6.93 13.90 -6.48
CA GLN A 46 -6.81 14.06 -7.93
C GLN A 46 -7.75 13.10 -8.65
N VAL A 47 -7.76 11.82 -8.27
CA VAL A 47 -8.69 10.83 -8.85
C VAL A 47 -10.13 11.24 -8.61
N TYR A 48 -10.50 11.51 -7.35
CA TYR A 48 -11.89 11.83 -7.02
C TYR A 48 -12.39 13.06 -7.77
N THR A 49 -11.63 14.16 -7.74
CA THR A 49 -12.02 15.40 -8.42
C THR A 49 -11.99 15.26 -9.93
N SER A 50 -11.04 14.50 -10.50
CA SER A 50 -10.99 14.27 -11.96
C SER A 50 -12.25 13.58 -12.50
N LEU A 51 -12.88 12.73 -11.69
CA LEU A 51 -14.01 11.90 -12.11
C LEU A 51 -15.38 12.47 -11.71
N THR A 52 -15.42 13.43 -10.79
CA THR A 52 -16.67 13.96 -10.21
C THR A 52 -16.91 15.45 -10.48
N GLN A 53 -15.88 16.21 -10.87
CA GLN A 53 -16.04 17.63 -11.17
C GLN A 53 -16.63 17.82 -12.58
N ASP A 54 -17.45 18.86 -12.74
CA ASP A 54 -17.97 19.30 -14.04
C ASP A 54 -17.07 20.40 -14.64
N LYS A 55 -15.77 20.09 -14.78
CA LYS A 55 -14.74 20.99 -15.29
C LYS A 55 -13.70 20.21 -16.09
N GLU A 56 -13.02 20.90 -17.00
CA GLU A 56 -11.89 20.33 -17.72
C GLU A 56 -10.81 19.80 -16.76
N LEU A 57 -10.19 18.70 -17.15
CA LEU A 57 -9.12 18.07 -16.38
C LEU A 57 -7.88 18.96 -16.33
N GLN A 58 -7.44 19.24 -15.11
CA GLN A 58 -6.16 19.89 -14.88
C GLN A 58 -5.01 18.94 -15.25
N PRO A 59 -3.82 19.47 -15.62
CA PRO A 59 -2.68 18.64 -16.00
C PRO A 59 -2.31 17.58 -14.97
N LEU A 60 -2.34 17.92 -13.68
CA LEU A 60 -2.03 17.00 -12.58
C LEU A 60 -3.09 15.91 -12.38
N GLN A 61 -4.36 16.22 -12.64
CA GLN A 61 -5.44 15.22 -12.62
C GLN A 61 -5.22 14.19 -13.72
N ARG A 62 -4.88 14.67 -14.93
CA ARG A 62 -4.56 13.83 -16.07
C ARG A 62 -3.33 12.97 -15.81
N GLU A 63 -2.26 13.55 -15.27
CA GLU A 63 -1.05 12.81 -14.94
C GLU A 63 -1.32 11.66 -13.96
N VAL A 64 -2.15 11.88 -12.94
CA VAL A 64 -2.53 10.83 -11.99
C VAL A 64 -3.36 9.73 -12.66
N LEU A 65 -4.35 10.08 -13.48
CA LEU A 65 -5.16 9.09 -14.20
C LEU A 65 -4.32 8.28 -15.21
N ASP A 66 -3.48 8.95 -16.00
CA ASP A 66 -2.57 8.31 -16.94
C ASP A 66 -1.57 7.38 -16.21
N THR A 67 -1.14 7.76 -15.01
CA THR A 67 -0.25 6.92 -14.19
C THR A 67 -0.96 5.65 -13.73
N ILE A 68 -2.25 5.74 -13.40
CA ILE A 68 -3.07 4.58 -13.01
C ILE A 68 -3.27 3.66 -14.21
N ASP A 69 -3.78 4.18 -15.33
CA ASP A 69 -4.02 3.44 -16.58
C ASP A 69 -2.78 2.67 -17.04
N LYS A 70 -1.62 3.35 -17.09
CA LYS A 70 -0.35 2.73 -17.49
C LYS A 70 0.15 1.60 -16.59
N ASN A 71 -0.34 1.51 -15.34
CA ASN A 71 0.20 0.59 -14.33
C ASN A 71 -0.82 -0.41 -13.76
N ILE A 72 -2.11 -0.27 -14.06
CA ILE A 72 -3.15 -1.18 -13.56
C ILE A 72 -2.89 -2.64 -13.96
N GLY A 73 -2.40 -2.87 -15.17
CA GLY A 73 -2.00 -4.20 -15.65
C GLY A 73 -0.91 -4.83 -14.78
N LYS A 74 0.16 -4.08 -14.51
CA LYS A 74 1.29 -4.54 -13.66
C LYS A 74 0.86 -4.78 -12.21
N MET A 75 -0.06 -3.98 -11.68
CA MET A 75 -0.66 -4.20 -10.36
C MET A 75 -1.39 -5.55 -10.34
N ASN A 76 -2.20 -5.81 -11.37
CA ASN A 76 -2.96 -7.06 -11.50
C ASN A 76 -2.09 -8.29 -11.75
N ASP A 77 -1.00 -8.17 -12.51
CA ASP A 77 -0.01 -9.24 -12.67
C ASP A 77 0.56 -9.70 -11.32
N THR A 78 0.86 -8.73 -10.43
CA THR A 78 1.33 -9.02 -9.08
C THR A 78 0.27 -9.74 -8.24
N GLN A 79 -1.00 -9.32 -8.35
CA GLN A 79 -2.12 -9.96 -7.66
C GLN A 79 -2.35 -11.39 -8.17
N LEU A 80 -2.25 -11.62 -9.47
CA LEU A 80 -2.38 -12.94 -10.10
C LEU A 80 -1.27 -13.89 -9.64
N LEU A 81 -0.02 -13.43 -9.62
CA LEU A 81 1.11 -14.22 -9.12
C LEU A 81 0.92 -14.60 -7.63
N ALA A 82 0.48 -13.66 -6.80
CA ALA A 82 0.21 -13.92 -5.39
C ALA A 82 -0.96 -14.90 -5.22
N TYR A 83 -2.01 -14.76 -6.02
CA TYR A 83 -3.16 -15.65 -6.05
C TYR A 83 -2.78 -17.08 -6.43
N GLN A 84 -2.05 -17.28 -7.53
CA GLN A 84 -1.59 -18.59 -7.98
C GLN A 84 -0.76 -19.29 -6.90
N LYS A 85 0.17 -18.57 -6.26
CA LYS A 85 0.97 -19.11 -5.15
C LYS A 85 0.12 -19.54 -3.96
N LYS A 86 -0.95 -18.80 -3.63
CA LYS A 86 -1.88 -19.17 -2.56
C LYS A 86 -2.71 -20.40 -2.95
N LEU A 87 -3.19 -20.45 -4.18
CA LEU A 87 -3.99 -21.55 -4.70
C LEU A 87 -3.20 -22.87 -4.70
N GLU A 88 -1.94 -22.86 -5.13
CA GLU A 88 -1.07 -24.04 -5.04
C GLU A 88 -0.84 -24.49 -3.59
N LYS A 89 -0.67 -23.56 -2.65
CA LYS A 89 -0.55 -23.88 -1.22
C LYS A 89 -1.83 -24.46 -0.62
N GLU A 90 -3.00 -23.98 -1.03
CA GLU A 90 -4.28 -24.54 -0.58
C GLU A 90 -4.51 -25.95 -1.13
N LYS A 91 -4.15 -26.23 -2.39
CA LYS A 91 -4.27 -27.57 -3.00
C LYS A 91 -3.51 -28.65 -2.22
N LEU A 92 -2.41 -28.29 -1.54
CA LEU A 92 -1.62 -29.20 -0.71
C LEU A 92 -2.31 -29.56 0.62
N LYS A 93 -3.35 -28.83 1.04
CA LYS A 93 -4.06 -29.13 2.29
C LYS A 93 -5.08 -30.25 2.11
N PRO A 94 -5.40 -31.00 3.18
CA PRO A 94 -6.52 -31.93 3.17
C PRO A 94 -7.82 -31.24 2.74
N LYS A 95 -8.66 -31.91 1.93
CA LYS A 95 -9.88 -31.34 1.32
C LYS A 95 -10.79 -30.65 2.35
N GLU A 96 -10.89 -31.21 3.55
CA GLU A 96 -11.70 -30.69 4.67
C GLU A 96 -11.21 -29.32 5.21
N LYS A 97 -9.94 -28.97 4.96
CA LYS A 97 -9.30 -27.73 5.41
C LYS A 97 -9.04 -26.75 4.28
N GLN A 98 -9.37 -27.10 3.04
CA GLN A 98 -9.18 -26.22 1.88
C GLN A 98 -10.18 -25.06 1.97
N LYS A 99 -9.68 -23.85 1.72
CA LYS A 99 -10.50 -22.63 1.66
C LYS A 99 -10.56 -22.11 0.24
N GLU A 100 -11.68 -21.48 -0.10
CA GLU A 100 -11.78 -20.71 -1.34
C GLU A 100 -10.74 -19.58 -1.31
N VAL A 101 -9.92 -19.51 -2.35
CA VAL A 101 -8.99 -18.41 -2.57
C VAL A 101 -9.63 -17.48 -3.60
N LYS A 102 -9.75 -16.19 -3.27
CA LYS A 102 -10.23 -15.16 -4.19
C LYS A 102 -9.07 -14.37 -4.80
N CYS A 103 -9.18 -14.05 -6.08
CA CYS A 103 -8.27 -13.14 -6.77
C CYS A 103 -8.87 -11.74 -6.76
N ASN A 104 -8.30 -10.85 -5.95
CA ASN A 104 -8.77 -9.47 -5.83
C ASN A 104 -7.98 -8.60 -6.83
N LEU A 105 -8.47 -8.53 -8.07
CA LEU A 105 -7.93 -7.65 -9.09
C LEU A 105 -8.44 -6.22 -8.88
N PHE A 106 -7.62 -5.27 -9.28
CA PHE A 106 -7.95 -3.86 -9.30
C PHE A 106 -8.60 -3.48 -10.63
N SER A 107 -9.56 -2.56 -10.56
CA SER A 107 -10.15 -1.88 -11.71
C SER A 107 -9.77 -0.40 -11.66
N GLU A 108 -9.78 0.26 -12.81
CA GLU A 108 -9.65 1.71 -12.85
C GLU A 108 -10.83 2.40 -12.15
N PRO A 109 -10.58 3.55 -11.51
CA PRO A 109 -11.65 4.35 -10.92
C PRO A 109 -12.53 4.96 -12.02
N THR A 110 -13.84 4.98 -11.80
CA THR A 110 -14.84 5.51 -12.74
C THR A 110 -15.66 6.62 -12.09
N THR A 111 -16.50 7.31 -12.86
CA THR A 111 -17.42 8.32 -12.30
C THR A 111 -18.37 7.72 -11.25
N GLU A 112 -18.80 6.47 -11.41
CA GLU A 112 -19.64 5.75 -10.45
C GLU A 112 -18.86 5.32 -9.21
N ASN A 113 -17.60 4.93 -9.38
CA ASN A 113 -16.71 4.49 -8.30
C ASN A 113 -15.37 5.26 -8.34
N PRO A 114 -15.35 6.54 -7.94
CA PRO A 114 -14.18 7.42 -8.11
C PRO A 114 -13.16 7.28 -6.97
N TYR A 115 -13.32 6.29 -6.10
CA TYR A 115 -12.51 6.12 -4.90
C TYR A 115 -11.39 5.09 -5.12
N VAL A 116 -10.17 5.50 -4.83
CA VAL A 116 -9.01 4.61 -4.72
C VAL A 116 -8.68 4.40 -3.24
N ASP A 117 -8.72 3.15 -2.79
CA ASP A 117 -8.44 2.81 -1.40
C ASP A 117 -6.93 2.70 -1.12
N TYR A 118 -6.58 2.49 0.15
CA TYR A 118 -5.17 2.36 0.53
C TYR A 118 -4.50 1.11 -0.07
N ASN A 119 -5.22 0.03 -0.32
CA ASN A 119 -4.65 -1.18 -0.92
C ASN A 119 -4.31 -0.94 -2.40
N PHE A 120 -5.18 -0.23 -3.10
CA PHE A 120 -4.96 0.21 -4.48
C PHE A 120 -3.72 1.08 -4.57
N LEU A 121 -3.62 2.12 -3.72
CA LEU A 121 -2.48 3.04 -3.73
C LEU A 121 -1.19 2.38 -3.26
N ASP A 122 -1.25 1.47 -2.29
CA ASP A 122 -0.10 0.65 -1.88
C ASP A 122 0.45 -0.18 -3.05
N ALA A 123 -0.43 -0.84 -3.81
CA ALA A 123 -0.04 -1.59 -5.00
C ALA A 123 0.53 -0.67 -6.11
N LEU A 124 -0.11 0.47 -6.36
CA LEU A 124 0.36 1.44 -7.34
C LEU A 124 1.75 1.98 -6.99
N PHE A 125 1.96 2.43 -5.75
CA PHE A 125 3.22 2.99 -5.28
C PHE A 125 4.38 1.99 -5.33
N LYS A 126 4.11 0.69 -5.12
CA LYS A 126 5.10 -0.37 -5.32
C LYS A 126 5.53 -0.48 -6.78
N VAL A 127 4.55 -0.46 -7.70
CA VAL A 127 4.76 -0.63 -9.15
C VAL A 127 5.50 0.56 -9.76
N ILE A 128 5.10 1.79 -9.41
CA ILE A 128 5.76 3.01 -9.93
C ILE A 128 7.08 3.33 -9.21
N VAL A 129 7.47 2.51 -8.23
CA VAL A 129 8.70 2.67 -7.45
C VAL A 129 8.75 4.05 -6.78
N GLN A 130 7.68 4.42 -6.07
CA GLN A 130 7.62 5.71 -5.38
C GLN A 130 8.75 5.78 -4.34
N ASN A 131 9.57 6.84 -4.41
CA ASN A 131 10.83 6.93 -3.67
C ASN A 131 10.67 6.96 -2.14
N ASP A 132 9.74 7.78 -1.63
CA ASP A 132 9.48 7.87 -0.19
C ASP A 132 8.89 6.56 0.35
N TYR A 133 8.03 5.88 -0.42
CA TYR A 133 7.46 4.57 -0.11
C TYR A 133 8.55 3.52 0.04
N ARG A 134 9.50 3.46 -0.91
CA ARG A 134 10.64 2.54 -0.88
C ARG A 134 11.65 2.86 0.22
N ALA A 135 11.69 4.10 0.68
CA ALA A 135 12.60 4.56 1.73
C ALA A 135 12.02 4.41 3.15
N LEU A 136 10.81 3.89 3.28
CA LEU A 136 10.23 3.48 4.56
C LEU A 136 10.57 1.99 4.85
N PRO A 137 10.72 1.63 6.14
CA PRO A 137 11.08 0.28 6.55
C PRO A 137 9.97 -0.76 6.31
#